data_AF-A0A0V8RYZ8-F1
#
_entry.id   AF-A0A0V8RYZ8-F1
#
_cell.length_a   1.000
_cell.length_b   1.000
_cell.length_c   1.000
_cell.angle_alpha   90.00
_cell.angle_beta   90.00
_cell.angle_gamma   90.00
#
_symmetry.space_group_name_H-M   'P 1'
#
loop_
_entity.id
_entity.type
_entity.pdbx_description
1 polymer ?
#
loop_
_entity_poly.entity_id
_entity_poly.type
_entity_poly.pdbx_seq_one_letter_code
_entity_poly.pdbx_strand_id
1 'polypeptide(L)'
;MLAASTLALTATLAGCAPAPNPSSDGELRVVATTGILADLVRNVAGDRVHVTQMVPNGADPHSWEPSLRTIRDVAYADVAFSNYLMLEEHALIRALDSNLPAGSRSVSVAEEAAKNGATILPLVEDRALDTPWLGMRVWGDGADMGATRASQIDLTTTGVDGPGQAAAYLTTSFGQPEIAFATSDGFNAAGGYDTDTAQLPADAHQHMSWAFTAPGVYRVHFRANLRTTPGATPVGVGEGTAVFAVGTPPEEVASAEGRRVLSAGHADITVNLTTKRVELASDAGALSGDEASAPCVGASSAAAAVASTMECTDLDQVVIEVPTRALTTIPGEASFRFIGEPGANVYMLPQAVLGKHVHGDIDPHLWHDVHNAQAYVRVIRDSLISVDPDGEATYRANAAAYLTRLDELDATVASTIASIPEERRKLVTTNDAYAYLANAYGLTVAGFVAPNPSVEPSIADRIKLQATLSDSSIPAVFLEPNLARTRSTLRTAATDAGVDICPLYGDTLDDQAPTYIDMMEHNARSLARCLGGKEMP
;
A
#
# COMPACT_ATOMS: atom_id res chain seq x y z
N MET A 1 -18.75 23.73 72.50
CA MET A 1 -19.09 22.68 71.52
C MET A 1 -19.54 23.36 70.23
N LEU A 2 -19.14 22.81 69.08
CA LEU A 2 -19.37 23.23 67.69
C LEU A 2 -18.34 24.24 67.14
N ALA A 3 -17.26 23.68 66.59
CA ALA A 3 -16.36 24.34 65.64
C ALA A 3 -16.97 24.21 64.24
N ALA A 4 -17.11 25.32 63.52
CA ALA A 4 -17.59 25.36 62.15
C ALA A 4 -16.40 25.32 61.18
N SER A 5 -16.21 24.19 60.51
CA SER A 5 -15.22 24.01 59.44
C SER A 5 -15.75 24.62 58.14
N THR A 6 -15.11 25.69 57.67
CA THR A 6 -15.36 26.27 56.34
C THR A 6 -14.49 25.54 55.32
N LEU A 7 -15.08 24.64 54.54
CA LEU A 7 -14.41 23.95 53.43
C LEU A 7 -14.45 24.88 52.20
N ALA A 8 -13.32 25.50 51.87
CA ALA A 8 -13.18 26.28 50.64
C ALA A 8 -13.05 25.31 49.46
N LEU A 9 -14.05 25.28 48.59
CA LEU A 9 -14.07 24.51 47.36
C LEU A 9 -13.20 25.24 46.31
N THR A 10 -11.94 24.81 46.14
CA THR A 10 -11.08 25.27 45.05
C THR A 10 -11.54 24.63 43.74
N ALA A 11 -12.21 25.41 42.89
CA ALA A 11 -12.48 25.04 41.51
C ALA A 11 -11.15 24.92 40.76
N THR A 12 -10.74 23.70 40.42
CA THR A 12 -9.63 23.46 39.49
C THR A 12 -10.08 23.83 38.08
N LEU A 13 -9.74 25.04 37.65
CA LEU A 13 -9.74 25.42 36.24
C LEU A 13 -8.82 24.44 35.50
N ALA A 14 -9.42 23.57 34.69
CA ALA A 14 -8.70 22.81 33.68
C ALA A 14 -8.09 23.81 32.70
N GLY A 15 -6.81 24.10 32.87
CA GLY A 15 -6.07 24.94 31.93
C GLY A 15 -6.00 24.21 30.59
N CYS A 16 -6.57 24.81 29.55
CA CYS A 16 -6.21 24.50 28.17
C CYS A 16 -4.73 24.85 28.03
N ALA A 17 -3.87 23.83 27.97
CA ALA A 17 -2.50 24.05 27.55
C ALA A 17 -2.53 24.58 26.10
N PRO A 18 -1.85 25.69 25.77
CA PRO A 18 -1.71 26.13 24.40
C PRO A 18 -1.06 25.00 23.58
N ALA A 19 -1.49 24.86 22.31
CA ALA A 19 -0.82 23.98 21.37
C ALA A 19 0.68 24.31 21.37
N PRO A 20 1.58 23.32 21.30
CA PRO A 20 3.01 23.57 21.20
C PRO A 20 3.25 24.52 20.03
N ASN A 21 3.83 25.69 20.30
CA ASN A 21 4.26 26.57 19.23
C ASN A 21 5.44 25.87 18.52
N PRO A 22 5.43 25.82 17.17
CA PRO A 22 6.65 25.57 16.42
C PRO A 22 7.76 26.52 16.87
N SER A 23 9.00 26.09 16.70
CA SER A 23 10.15 26.53 17.48
C SER A 23 10.26 28.07 17.62
N SER A 24 10.25 28.56 18.86
CA SER A 24 10.52 29.98 19.16
C SER A 24 12.01 30.32 19.11
N ASP A 25 12.86 29.35 18.77
CA ASP A 25 14.32 29.47 18.69
C ASP A 25 14.83 29.73 17.26
N GLY A 26 13.94 29.66 16.25
CA GLY A 26 14.25 29.97 14.86
C GLY A 26 14.86 28.81 14.06
N GLU A 27 14.93 27.60 14.62
CA GLU A 27 15.40 26.40 13.92
C GLU A 27 14.24 25.67 13.26
N LEU A 28 14.27 25.51 11.93
CA LEU A 28 13.26 24.76 11.17
C LEU A 28 13.39 23.26 11.49
N ARG A 29 12.29 22.62 11.88
CA ARG A 29 12.24 21.21 12.24
C ARG A 29 11.47 20.42 11.19
N VAL A 30 12.10 19.38 10.68
CA VAL A 30 11.54 18.51 9.66
C VAL A 30 11.43 17.09 10.19
N VAL A 31 10.30 16.44 9.92
CA VAL A 31 10.18 14.98 10.05
C VAL A 31 10.15 14.35 8.66
N ALA A 32 10.90 13.26 8.49
CA ALA A 32 10.87 12.43 7.29
C ALA A 32 10.49 11.00 7.69
N THR A 33 9.57 10.37 6.95
CA THR A 33 9.05 9.05 7.32
C THR A 33 10.11 7.97 7.25
N THR A 34 10.87 7.88 6.15
CA THR A 34 11.88 6.84 5.91
C THR A 34 13.31 7.37 6.00
N GLY A 35 14.28 6.47 6.18
CA GLY A 35 15.71 6.81 6.17
C GLY A 35 16.19 7.38 4.84
N ILE A 36 15.67 6.87 3.73
CA ILE A 36 15.96 7.38 2.38
C ILE A 36 15.53 8.85 2.28
N LEU A 37 14.28 9.17 2.63
CA LEU A 37 13.81 10.57 2.61
C LEU A 37 14.60 11.45 3.57
N ALA A 38 14.89 10.96 4.78
CA ALA A 38 15.67 11.71 5.75
C ALA A 38 17.07 12.07 5.21
N ASP A 39 17.73 11.16 4.50
CA ASP A 39 19.02 11.42 3.84
C ASP A 39 18.90 12.46 2.72
N LEU A 40 17.91 12.32 1.83
CA LEU A 40 17.66 13.31 0.76
C LEU A 40 17.40 14.71 1.35
N VAL A 41 16.57 14.79 2.40
CA VAL A 41 16.26 16.06 3.10
C VAL A 41 17.52 16.66 3.71
N ARG A 42 18.34 15.88 4.42
CA ARG A 42 19.59 16.38 5.02
C ARG A 42 20.54 16.95 3.97
N ASN A 43 20.64 16.30 2.80
CA ASN A 43 21.49 16.78 1.71
C ASN A 43 21.01 18.11 1.12
N VAL A 44 19.70 18.38 1.10
CA VAL A 44 19.16 19.67 0.64
C VAL A 44 19.23 20.74 1.74
N ALA A 45 18.86 20.36 2.96
CA ALA A 45 18.65 21.28 4.05
C ALA A 45 19.96 21.78 4.69
N GLY A 46 20.99 20.93 4.73
CA GLY A 46 22.25 21.21 5.44
C GLY A 46 22.02 21.49 6.93
N ASP A 47 22.89 22.31 7.53
CA ASP A 47 22.84 22.65 8.96
C ASP A 47 21.68 23.60 9.35
N ARG A 48 20.86 23.99 8.38
CA ARG A 48 19.80 25.00 8.56
C ARG A 48 18.52 24.41 9.15
N VAL A 49 18.39 23.08 9.13
CA VAL A 49 17.17 22.36 9.46
C VAL A 49 17.50 21.14 10.30
N HIS A 50 16.74 20.94 11.37
CA HIS A 50 16.81 19.72 12.16
C HIS A 50 15.93 18.63 11.53
N VAL A 51 16.54 17.55 11.02
CA VAL A 51 15.81 16.45 10.35
C VAL A 51 15.70 15.22 11.25
N THR A 52 14.47 14.91 11.66
CA THR A 52 14.11 13.71 12.42
C THR A 52 13.56 12.64 11.50
N GLN A 53 14.09 11.42 11.59
CA GLN A 53 13.59 10.25 10.88
C GLN A 53 12.58 9.50 11.76
N MET A 54 11.46 9.06 11.18
CA MET A 54 10.42 8.32 11.93
C MET A 54 10.71 6.81 11.97
N VAL A 55 10.74 6.15 10.81
CA VAL A 55 10.99 4.71 10.67
C VAL A 55 12.48 4.45 10.87
N PRO A 56 12.91 3.68 11.88
CA PRO A 56 14.32 3.40 12.12
C PRO A 56 15.00 2.63 10.98
N ASN A 57 16.31 2.79 10.84
CA ASN A 57 17.13 1.99 9.94
C ASN A 57 16.94 0.49 10.20
N GLY A 58 16.74 -0.29 9.14
CA GLY A 58 16.45 -1.72 9.18
C GLY A 58 15.00 -2.09 9.49
N ALA A 59 14.12 -1.13 9.80
CA ALA A 59 12.68 -1.37 9.95
C ALA A 59 11.95 -1.24 8.60
N ASP A 60 10.84 -1.95 8.47
CA ASP A 60 9.98 -1.98 7.28
C ASP A 60 8.90 -0.89 7.37
N PRO A 61 8.85 0.10 6.45
CA PRO A 61 7.85 1.16 6.48
C PRO A 61 6.41 0.66 6.25
N HIS A 62 6.23 -0.50 5.64
CA HIS A 62 4.91 -1.09 5.35
C HIS A 62 4.19 -1.61 6.59
N SER A 63 4.90 -1.83 7.70
CA SER A 63 4.32 -2.38 8.94
C SER A 63 4.72 -1.66 10.21
N TRP A 64 5.55 -0.62 10.11
CA TRP A 64 6.05 0.08 11.30
C TRP A 64 5.02 1.03 11.90
N GLU A 65 4.84 0.92 13.22
CA GLU A 65 3.94 1.79 13.99
C GLU A 65 4.70 2.85 14.81
N PRO A 66 4.20 4.11 14.86
CA PRO A 66 4.87 5.20 15.56
C PRO A 66 4.81 5.08 17.08
N SER A 67 5.96 5.33 17.72
CA SER A 67 6.06 5.46 19.18
C SER A 67 5.56 6.83 19.68
N LEU A 68 5.20 6.95 20.96
CA LEU A 68 4.86 8.24 21.58
C LEU A 68 5.96 9.30 21.43
N ARG A 69 7.24 8.89 21.38
CA ARG A 69 8.35 9.81 21.12
C ARG A 69 8.28 10.35 19.69
N THR A 70 8.05 9.48 18.73
CA THR A 70 7.89 9.86 17.31
C THR A 70 6.72 10.84 17.16
N ILE A 71 5.58 10.56 17.78
CA ILE A 71 4.42 11.48 17.76
C ILE A 71 4.75 12.85 18.33
N ARG A 72 5.51 12.90 19.44
CA ARG A 72 5.98 14.15 20.00
C ARG A 72 6.86 14.92 19.01
N ASP A 73 7.77 14.25 18.31
CA ASP A 73 8.66 14.90 17.35
C ASP A 73 7.88 15.47 16.15
N VAL A 74 6.82 14.77 15.70
CA VAL A 74 5.85 15.28 14.71
C VAL A 74 5.14 16.53 15.21
N ALA A 75 4.69 16.55 16.47
CA ALA A 75 3.99 17.68 17.07
C ALA A 75 4.85 18.94 17.25
N TYR A 76 6.16 18.87 17.00
CA TYR A 76 7.08 20.01 17.00
C TYR A 76 7.66 20.30 15.61
N ALA A 77 7.24 19.59 14.56
CA ALA A 77 7.74 19.77 13.21
C ALA A 77 7.03 20.91 12.49
N ASP A 78 7.76 21.61 11.62
CA ASP A 78 7.26 22.65 10.73
C ASP A 78 6.89 22.08 9.35
N VAL A 79 7.60 21.02 8.94
CA VAL A 79 7.34 20.29 7.70
C VAL A 79 7.50 18.79 7.92
N ALA A 80 6.65 18.02 7.25
CA ALA A 80 6.77 16.58 7.13
C ALA A 80 6.95 16.15 5.68
N PHE A 81 7.85 15.20 5.46
CA PHE A 81 8.02 14.51 4.18
C PHE A 81 7.68 13.03 4.36
N SER A 82 6.70 12.56 3.61
CA SER A 82 6.40 11.13 3.46
C SER A 82 6.61 10.70 2.02
N ASN A 83 6.89 9.43 1.77
CA ASN A 83 6.89 8.91 0.41
C ASN A 83 5.46 8.96 -0.12
N TYR A 84 4.53 8.46 0.70
CA TYR A 84 3.12 8.29 0.37
C TYR A 84 2.95 7.28 -0.79
N LEU A 85 1.81 7.30 -1.50
CA LEU A 85 1.41 6.24 -2.44
C LEU A 85 1.32 4.86 -1.76
N MET A 86 0.83 4.84 -0.52
CA MET A 86 0.64 3.62 0.27
C MET A 86 1.92 2.84 0.60
N LEU A 87 3.10 3.47 0.51
CA LEU A 87 4.32 2.87 1.04
C LEU A 87 4.23 2.65 2.55
N GLU A 88 4.01 3.74 3.30
CA GLU A 88 3.92 3.69 4.74
C GLU A 88 2.59 3.09 5.20
N GLU A 89 2.60 2.28 6.26
CA GLU A 89 1.36 1.81 6.90
C GLU A 89 0.45 3.01 7.19
N HIS A 90 -0.82 2.91 6.82
CA HIS A 90 -1.72 4.06 6.84
C HIS A 90 -1.89 4.67 8.25
N ALA A 91 -1.73 3.87 9.32
CA ALA A 91 -1.68 4.37 10.69
C ALA A 91 -0.55 5.39 10.92
N LEU A 92 0.61 5.21 10.29
CA LEU A 92 1.73 6.16 10.31
C LEU A 92 1.35 7.48 9.65
N ILE A 93 0.74 7.44 8.45
CA ILE A 93 0.31 8.65 7.74
C ILE A 93 -0.74 9.42 8.55
N ARG A 94 -1.72 8.72 9.13
CA ARG A 94 -2.72 9.37 10.02
C ARG A 94 -2.07 9.98 11.24
N ALA A 95 -1.15 9.27 11.87
CA ALA A 95 -0.43 9.75 13.04
C ALA A 95 0.44 10.98 12.71
N LEU A 96 1.07 11.00 11.55
CA LEU A 96 1.81 12.15 11.05
C LEU A 96 0.87 13.36 10.87
N ASP A 97 -0.14 13.23 10.02
CA ASP A 97 -0.97 14.37 9.62
C ASP A 97 -1.88 14.87 10.76
N SER A 98 -2.34 13.99 11.66
CA SER A 98 -3.19 14.38 12.79
C SER A 98 -2.44 15.10 13.91
N ASN A 99 -1.11 14.92 14.00
CA ASN A 99 -0.30 15.50 15.07
C ASN A 99 0.56 16.67 14.59
N LEU A 100 0.64 16.93 13.28
CA LEU A 100 1.33 18.10 12.76
C LEU A 100 0.66 19.40 13.25
N PRO A 101 1.45 20.40 13.69
CA PRO A 101 0.90 21.70 14.07
C PRO A 101 0.11 22.35 12.94
N ALA A 102 -0.97 23.06 13.29
CA ALA A 102 -1.76 23.80 12.31
C ALA A 102 -0.89 24.80 11.54
N GLY A 103 -0.95 24.77 10.20
CA GLY A 103 -0.13 25.60 9.32
C GLY A 103 1.20 24.95 8.88
N SER A 104 1.57 23.81 9.47
CA SER A 104 2.71 23.01 8.99
C SER A 104 2.41 22.38 7.65
N ARG A 105 3.45 22.11 6.87
CA ARG A 105 3.32 21.50 5.54
C ARG A 105 3.56 20.00 5.60
N SER A 106 2.61 19.19 5.15
CA SER A 106 2.79 17.74 4.94
C SER A 106 2.95 17.47 3.44
N VAL A 107 4.04 16.83 3.03
CA VAL A 107 4.41 16.65 1.61
C VAL A 107 4.46 15.17 1.26
N SER A 108 3.62 14.75 0.31
CA SER A 108 3.71 13.46 -0.40
C SER A 108 4.78 13.55 -1.48
N VAL A 109 6.01 13.11 -1.18
CA VAL A 109 7.14 13.31 -2.09
C VAL A 109 6.96 12.57 -3.41
N ALA A 110 6.47 11.33 -3.39
CA ALA A 110 6.30 10.51 -4.59
C ALA A 110 5.25 11.08 -5.55
N GLU A 111 4.10 11.53 -5.03
CA GLU A 111 3.04 12.16 -5.83
C GLU A 111 3.50 13.46 -6.50
N GLU A 112 4.20 14.31 -5.74
CA GLU A 112 4.71 15.59 -6.24
C GLU A 112 5.89 15.42 -7.21
N ALA A 113 6.59 14.28 -7.16
CA ALA A 113 7.73 13.99 -8.01
C ALA A 113 7.34 13.87 -9.49
N ALA A 114 6.13 13.42 -9.81
CA ALA A 114 5.63 13.34 -11.20
C ALA A 114 5.67 14.72 -11.88
N LYS A 115 5.28 15.79 -11.16
CA LYS A 115 5.33 17.18 -11.64
C LYS A 115 6.77 17.69 -11.85
N ASN A 116 7.74 16.97 -11.29
CA ASN A 116 9.16 17.29 -11.32
C ASN A 116 9.97 16.32 -12.19
N GLY A 117 9.30 15.63 -13.12
CA GLY A 117 9.93 14.78 -14.13
C GLY A 117 10.21 13.35 -13.68
N ALA A 118 9.60 12.87 -12.59
CA ALA A 118 9.66 11.46 -12.23
C ALA A 118 8.87 10.60 -13.23
N THR A 119 9.43 9.45 -13.59
CA THR A 119 8.71 8.38 -14.26
C THR A 119 7.81 7.68 -13.25
N ILE A 120 6.57 7.40 -13.64
CA ILE A 120 5.59 6.69 -12.81
C ILE A 120 5.28 5.36 -13.48
N LEU A 121 5.48 4.26 -12.74
CA LEU A 121 5.11 2.92 -13.18
C LEU A 121 3.80 2.52 -12.50
N PRO A 122 2.77 2.09 -13.28
CA PRO A 122 1.58 1.53 -12.69
C PRO A 122 1.92 0.19 -12.04
N LEU A 123 1.26 -0.13 -10.93
CA LEU A 123 1.32 -1.46 -10.36
C LEU A 123 0.50 -2.40 -11.26
N VAL A 124 1.14 -3.42 -11.84
CA VAL A 124 0.47 -4.38 -12.72
C VAL A 124 0.18 -5.64 -11.94
N GLU A 125 -1.08 -5.87 -11.64
CA GLU A 125 -1.53 -7.11 -10.99
C GLU A 125 -1.65 -8.22 -12.05
N ASP A 126 -0.86 -9.29 -11.89
CA ASP A 126 -0.69 -10.35 -12.89
C ASP A 126 -2.04 -11.06 -13.21
N ARG A 127 -2.33 -11.19 -14.51
CA ARG A 127 -3.68 -11.34 -15.10
C ARG A 127 -4.07 -12.78 -15.51
N ALA A 128 -3.50 -13.79 -14.88
CA ALA A 128 -3.66 -15.18 -15.33
C ALA A 128 -4.53 -16.05 -14.40
N LEU A 129 -5.57 -15.47 -13.79
CA LEU A 129 -6.49 -16.22 -12.95
C LEU A 129 -7.77 -16.56 -13.70
N ASP A 130 -8.15 -17.83 -13.60
CA ASP A 130 -9.33 -18.36 -14.26
C ASP A 130 -10.60 -18.07 -13.44
N THR A 131 -10.50 -17.66 -12.17
CA THR A 131 -11.59 -17.16 -11.31
C THR A 131 -11.48 -15.65 -11.08
N PRO A 132 -12.58 -14.93 -10.75
CA PRO A 132 -12.49 -13.52 -10.37
C PRO A 132 -11.59 -13.34 -9.14
N TRP A 133 -10.70 -12.36 -9.22
CA TRP A 133 -9.92 -11.89 -8.10
C TRP A 133 -10.60 -10.63 -7.55
N LEU A 134 -11.29 -10.78 -6.41
CA LEU A 134 -12.18 -9.75 -5.89
C LEU A 134 -11.59 -9.04 -4.66
N GLY A 135 -11.36 -7.73 -4.77
CA GLY A 135 -10.94 -6.87 -3.67
C GLY A 135 -12.01 -5.88 -3.20
N MET A 136 -11.56 -4.93 -2.40
CA MET A 136 -12.27 -3.71 -2.04
C MET A 136 -11.39 -2.51 -2.41
N ARG A 137 -12.03 -1.40 -2.81
CA ARG A 137 -11.33 -0.21 -3.32
C ARG A 137 -12.01 1.08 -2.87
N VAL A 138 -11.22 2.15 -2.81
CA VAL A 138 -11.70 3.53 -2.83
C VAL A 138 -11.16 4.21 -4.09
N TRP A 139 -12.03 4.85 -4.85
CA TRP A 139 -11.66 5.58 -6.07
C TRP A 139 -11.85 7.08 -5.87
N GLY A 140 -10.78 7.85 -6.07
CA GLY A 140 -10.73 9.30 -5.90
C GLY A 140 -10.21 9.74 -4.52
N ASP A 141 -9.74 10.99 -4.47
CA ASP A 141 -9.16 11.61 -3.28
C ASP A 141 -10.21 12.12 -2.26
N GLY A 142 -11.46 12.32 -2.69
CA GLY A 142 -12.56 12.84 -1.88
C GLY A 142 -12.39 14.29 -1.43
N ALA A 143 -11.52 15.08 -2.08
CA ALA A 143 -11.20 16.44 -1.65
C ALA A 143 -12.44 17.36 -1.65
N ASP A 144 -13.40 17.13 -2.56
CA ASP A 144 -14.69 17.85 -2.61
C ASP A 144 -15.59 17.56 -1.40
N MET A 145 -15.35 16.44 -0.72
CA MET A 145 -16.01 16.02 0.52
C MET A 145 -15.20 16.38 1.77
N GLY A 146 -14.09 17.10 1.62
CA GLY A 146 -13.19 17.46 2.72
C GLY A 146 -12.30 16.31 3.19
N ALA A 147 -12.17 15.24 2.40
CA ALA A 147 -11.20 14.19 2.66
C ALA A 147 -9.77 14.73 2.49
N THR A 148 -8.85 14.10 3.20
CA THR A 148 -7.41 14.26 3.09
C THR A 148 -6.81 12.87 2.96
N ARG A 149 -5.52 12.78 2.66
CA ARG A 149 -4.80 11.49 2.66
C ARG A 149 -4.80 10.73 4.00
N ALA A 150 -5.16 11.40 5.10
CA ALA A 150 -5.34 10.80 6.43
C ALA A 150 -6.79 10.37 6.72
N SER A 151 -7.73 10.68 5.82
CA SER A 151 -9.13 10.28 5.95
C SER A 151 -9.32 8.80 5.73
N GLN A 152 -10.44 8.30 6.23
CA GLN A 152 -10.78 6.88 6.22
C GLN A 152 -12.16 6.68 5.62
N ILE A 153 -12.29 5.68 4.76
CA ILE A 153 -13.55 5.25 4.16
C ILE A 153 -13.95 3.95 4.83
N ASP A 154 -15.14 3.94 5.40
CA ASP A 154 -15.79 2.76 5.92
C ASP A 154 -16.65 2.14 4.82
N LEU A 155 -16.32 0.92 4.40
CA LEU A 155 -17.19 0.08 3.58
C LEU A 155 -17.85 -0.96 4.48
N THR A 156 -19.09 -0.65 4.89
CA THR A 156 -19.87 -1.45 5.84
C THR A 156 -20.77 -2.43 5.11
N THR A 157 -20.70 -3.70 5.48
CA THR A 157 -21.70 -4.70 5.08
C THR A 157 -22.88 -4.63 6.04
N THR A 158 -24.06 -4.30 5.52
CA THR A 158 -25.27 -4.10 6.33
C THR A 158 -26.17 -5.32 6.39
N GLY A 159 -25.95 -6.29 5.50
CA GLY A 159 -26.69 -7.54 5.44
C GLY A 159 -26.26 -8.42 4.28
N VAL A 160 -26.60 -9.71 4.36
CA VAL A 160 -26.43 -10.68 3.28
C VAL A 160 -27.68 -11.55 3.16
N ASP A 161 -28.24 -11.63 1.96
CA ASP A 161 -29.25 -12.62 1.59
C ASP A 161 -28.58 -13.77 0.84
N GLY A 162 -28.88 -15.02 1.20
CA GLY A 162 -28.34 -16.18 0.49
C GLY A 162 -28.68 -17.51 1.13
N PRO A 163 -28.35 -18.63 0.45
CA PRO A 163 -28.64 -19.99 0.90
C PRO A 163 -27.74 -20.50 2.04
N GLY A 164 -26.66 -19.79 2.36
CA GLY A 164 -25.66 -20.21 3.35
C GLY A 164 -25.00 -19.02 4.04
N GLN A 165 -23.89 -19.30 4.71
CA GLN A 165 -23.05 -18.28 5.33
C GLN A 165 -22.14 -17.64 4.27
N ALA A 166 -21.83 -16.36 4.45
CA ALA A 166 -20.88 -15.61 3.65
C ALA A 166 -19.91 -14.84 4.55
N ALA A 167 -18.66 -14.69 4.11
CA ALA A 167 -17.69 -13.86 4.79
C ALA A 167 -16.70 -13.25 3.79
N ALA A 168 -16.21 -12.06 4.08
CA ALA A 168 -15.03 -11.49 3.43
C ALA A 168 -13.96 -11.18 4.48
N TYR A 169 -12.72 -11.50 4.18
CA TYR A 169 -11.61 -11.33 5.11
C TYR A 169 -10.27 -11.25 4.40
N LEU A 170 -9.30 -10.71 5.11
CA LEU A 170 -7.89 -10.70 4.73
C LEU A 170 -7.18 -11.77 5.54
N THR A 171 -6.27 -12.52 4.94
CA THR A 171 -5.33 -13.32 5.74
C THR A 171 -4.08 -12.49 5.93
N THR A 172 -3.82 -12.07 7.17
CA THR A 172 -2.58 -11.37 7.53
C THR A 172 -1.37 -12.26 7.31
N SER A 173 -0.19 -11.65 7.36
CA SER A 173 1.09 -12.31 7.17
C SER A 173 1.34 -13.48 8.12
N PHE A 174 0.76 -13.47 9.32
CA PHE A 174 0.89 -14.59 10.27
C PHE A 174 -0.22 -15.63 10.13
N GLY A 175 -0.91 -15.64 8.99
CA GLY A 175 -2.02 -16.55 8.72
C GLY A 175 -3.30 -16.23 9.50
N GLN A 176 -3.35 -15.09 10.20
CA GLN A 176 -4.54 -14.71 10.98
C GLN A 176 -5.54 -13.96 10.10
N PRO A 177 -6.83 -14.31 10.13
CA PRO A 177 -7.85 -13.60 9.40
C PRO A 177 -8.18 -12.26 10.08
N GLU A 178 -8.22 -11.19 9.30
CA GLU A 178 -8.84 -9.91 9.63
C GLU A 178 -10.17 -9.85 8.90
N ILE A 179 -11.26 -9.91 9.64
CA ILE A 179 -12.61 -10.08 9.10
C ILE A 179 -13.14 -8.71 8.69
N ALA A 180 -13.58 -8.59 7.43
CA ALA A 180 -14.33 -7.42 6.96
C ALA A 180 -15.82 -7.55 7.28
N PHE A 181 -16.38 -8.75 7.09
CA PHE A 181 -17.69 -9.13 7.62
C PHE A 181 -17.81 -10.66 7.69
N ALA A 182 -18.71 -11.16 8.54
CA ALA A 182 -19.15 -12.54 8.51
C ALA A 182 -20.67 -12.59 8.77
N THR A 183 -21.38 -13.50 8.13
CA THR A 183 -22.80 -13.70 8.48
C THR A 183 -22.99 -14.45 9.79
N SER A 184 -21.93 -15.07 10.31
CA SER A 184 -21.97 -15.98 11.46
C SER A 184 -22.10 -15.27 12.81
N ASP A 185 -21.60 -14.04 12.93
CA ASP A 185 -21.74 -13.15 14.09
C ASP A 185 -22.90 -12.16 13.91
N GLY A 186 -23.32 -11.93 12.67
CA GLY A 186 -24.54 -11.22 12.31
C GLY A 186 -24.39 -9.70 12.36
N PHE A 187 -25.32 -8.99 11.73
CA PHE A 187 -25.17 -7.56 11.46
C PHE A 187 -25.81 -6.67 12.55
N ASN A 188 -25.00 -6.03 13.37
CA ASN A 188 -25.47 -5.23 14.50
C ASN A 188 -25.57 -3.72 14.19
N ALA A 189 -26.75 -3.30 13.72
CA ALA A 189 -27.05 -1.89 13.47
C ALA A 189 -26.92 -0.99 14.72
N ALA A 190 -27.20 -1.51 15.92
CA ALA A 190 -27.13 -0.74 17.17
C ALA A 190 -25.67 -0.48 17.62
N GLY A 191 -24.75 -1.38 17.26
CA GLY A 191 -23.30 -1.21 17.44
C GLY A 191 -22.64 -0.39 16.33
N GLY A 192 -23.40 0.02 15.31
CA GLY A 192 -22.85 0.72 14.15
C GLY A 192 -22.10 -0.18 13.18
N TYR A 193 -22.35 -1.50 13.21
CA TYR A 193 -21.69 -2.50 12.34
C TYR A 193 -20.16 -2.55 12.52
N ASP A 194 -19.69 -2.45 13.76
CA ASP A 194 -18.27 -2.38 14.12
C ASP A 194 -17.47 -3.65 13.72
N THR A 195 -18.12 -4.81 13.64
CA THR A 195 -17.52 -6.07 13.17
C THR A 195 -17.70 -6.34 11.67
N ASP A 196 -18.48 -5.50 10.96
CA ASP A 196 -18.86 -5.68 9.56
C ASP A 196 -18.40 -4.50 8.68
N THR A 197 -17.35 -3.81 9.09
CA THR A 197 -16.84 -2.62 8.41
C THR A 197 -15.38 -2.80 8.03
N ALA A 198 -15.11 -2.88 6.72
CA ALA A 198 -13.77 -2.73 6.18
C ALA A 198 -13.40 -1.25 6.14
N GLN A 199 -12.17 -0.91 6.49
CA GLN A 199 -11.70 0.46 6.49
C GLN A 199 -10.53 0.65 5.51
N LEU A 200 -10.72 1.51 4.51
CA LEU A 200 -9.73 1.80 3.47
C LEU A 200 -9.36 3.29 3.44
N PRO A 201 -8.10 3.64 3.16
CA PRO A 201 -7.73 5.02 2.82
C PRO A 201 -8.34 5.48 1.49
N ALA A 202 -8.29 6.78 1.22
CA ALA A 202 -8.61 7.29 -0.11
C ALA A 202 -7.59 6.77 -1.16
N ASP A 203 -8.06 6.54 -2.39
CA ASP A 203 -7.28 5.95 -3.50
C ASP A 203 -6.60 4.60 -3.18
N ALA A 204 -7.06 3.91 -2.13
CA ALA A 204 -6.53 2.63 -1.73
C ALA A 204 -7.30 1.48 -2.36
N HIS A 205 -6.57 0.42 -2.65
CA HIS A 205 -7.10 -0.84 -3.08
C HIS A 205 -6.56 -1.96 -2.19
N GLN A 206 -7.39 -2.97 -1.94
CA GLN A 206 -7.03 -4.13 -1.14
C GLN A 206 -7.66 -5.42 -1.65
N HIS A 207 -6.84 -6.46 -1.78
CA HIS A 207 -7.25 -7.81 -2.18
C HIS A 207 -7.84 -8.61 -1.03
N MET A 208 -8.96 -9.29 -1.26
CA MET A 208 -9.70 -9.99 -0.20
C MET A 208 -10.00 -11.44 -0.54
N SER A 209 -10.18 -12.25 0.50
CA SER A 209 -10.77 -13.58 0.39
C SER A 209 -12.28 -13.48 0.61
N TRP A 210 -13.06 -14.19 -0.20
CA TRP A 210 -14.51 -14.26 -0.12
C TRP A 210 -14.94 -15.72 -0.01
N ALA A 211 -15.75 -16.04 1.00
CA ALA A 211 -16.15 -17.41 1.31
C ALA A 211 -17.68 -17.54 1.36
N PHE A 212 -18.20 -18.61 0.76
CA PHE A 212 -19.64 -18.94 0.72
C PHE A 212 -19.87 -20.42 1.01
N THR A 213 -20.74 -20.77 1.96
CA THR A 213 -20.85 -22.16 2.45
C THR A 213 -21.87 -23.03 1.71
N ALA A 214 -22.70 -22.44 0.84
CA ALA A 214 -23.69 -23.16 0.04
C ALA A 214 -23.79 -22.59 -1.39
N PRO A 215 -24.10 -23.41 -2.41
CA PRO A 215 -24.35 -22.91 -3.75
C PRO A 215 -25.70 -22.18 -3.85
N GLY A 216 -25.77 -21.17 -4.71
CA GLY A 216 -26.95 -20.37 -5.04
C GLY A 216 -26.60 -18.90 -5.21
N VAL A 217 -27.61 -18.03 -5.17
CA VAL A 217 -27.42 -16.59 -5.38
C VAL A 217 -27.32 -15.88 -4.03
N TYR A 218 -26.24 -15.12 -3.84
CA TYR A 218 -26.06 -14.25 -2.68
C TYR A 218 -26.18 -12.78 -3.06
N ARG A 219 -26.72 -11.96 -2.16
CA ARG A 219 -26.77 -10.50 -2.26
C ARG A 219 -26.13 -9.91 -1.03
N VAL A 220 -25.04 -9.17 -1.22
CA VAL A 220 -24.29 -8.53 -0.14
C VAL A 220 -24.54 -7.03 -0.20
N HIS A 221 -25.10 -6.46 0.86
CA HIS A 221 -25.51 -5.07 0.91
C HIS A 221 -24.45 -4.20 1.56
N PHE A 222 -23.98 -3.19 0.83
CA PHE A 222 -22.93 -2.28 1.27
C PHE A 222 -23.46 -0.87 1.50
N ARG A 223 -22.88 -0.21 2.51
CA ARG A 223 -22.97 1.23 2.75
C ARG A 223 -21.56 1.78 2.94
N ALA A 224 -21.27 2.88 2.25
CA ALA A 224 -20.00 3.57 2.35
C ALA A 224 -20.14 4.91 3.08
N ASN A 225 -19.23 5.18 4.02
CA ASN A 225 -19.13 6.46 4.70
C ASN A 225 -17.68 6.97 4.69
N LEU A 226 -17.51 8.28 4.58
CA LEU A 226 -16.23 8.98 4.70
C LEU A 226 -16.10 9.55 6.11
N ARG A 227 -14.98 9.24 6.79
CA ARG A 227 -14.52 9.91 8.01
C ARG A 227 -13.33 10.79 7.67
N THR A 228 -13.53 12.10 7.68
CA THR A 228 -12.47 13.06 7.33
C THR A 228 -11.33 13.07 8.34
N THR A 229 -11.64 12.93 9.65
CA THR A 229 -10.66 12.81 10.73
C THR A 229 -11.09 11.78 11.78
N PRO A 230 -10.17 11.28 12.63
CA PRO A 230 -10.52 10.37 13.72
C PRO A 230 -11.59 10.97 14.65
N GLY A 231 -12.71 10.26 14.82
CA GLY A 231 -13.83 10.69 15.66
C GLY A 231 -14.79 11.70 14.99
N ALA A 232 -14.53 12.11 13.74
CA ALA A 232 -15.50 12.88 12.97
C ALA A 232 -16.79 12.08 12.73
N THR A 233 -17.92 12.78 12.63
CA THR A 233 -19.18 12.16 12.20
C THR A 233 -19.03 11.65 10.77
N PRO A 234 -19.27 10.36 10.50
CA PRO A 234 -19.16 9.83 9.15
C PRO A 234 -20.15 10.52 8.20
N VAL A 235 -19.69 10.85 7.00
CA VAL A 235 -20.48 11.42 5.91
C VAL A 235 -20.82 10.31 4.93
N GLY A 236 -22.12 10.09 4.67
CA GLY A 236 -22.54 9.08 3.70
C GLY A 236 -21.99 9.35 2.31
N VAL A 237 -21.41 8.34 1.69
CA VAL A 237 -20.91 8.38 0.31
C VAL A 237 -21.93 7.75 -0.64
N GLY A 238 -22.27 6.46 -0.41
CA GLY A 238 -23.17 5.71 -1.27
C GLY A 238 -23.53 4.35 -0.70
N GLU A 239 -24.43 3.64 -1.37
CA GLU A 239 -24.84 2.27 -1.03
C GLU A 239 -24.86 1.44 -2.33
N GLY A 240 -24.75 0.12 -2.21
CA GLY A 240 -24.77 -0.80 -3.34
C GLY A 240 -25.03 -2.23 -2.90
N THR A 241 -25.43 -3.09 -3.85
CA THR A 241 -25.64 -4.52 -3.57
C THR A 241 -24.89 -5.36 -4.58
N ALA A 242 -23.87 -6.08 -4.12
CA ALA A 242 -23.15 -7.04 -4.95
C ALA A 242 -23.93 -8.35 -5.04
N VAL A 243 -24.07 -8.89 -6.25
CA VAL A 243 -24.76 -10.15 -6.49
C VAL A 243 -23.74 -11.22 -6.90
N PHE A 244 -23.76 -12.35 -6.21
CA PHE A 244 -22.86 -13.47 -6.45
C PHE A 244 -23.64 -14.69 -6.92
N ALA A 245 -23.18 -15.32 -8.01
CA ALA A 245 -23.64 -16.63 -8.45
C ALA A 245 -22.65 -17.70 -7.96
N VAL A 246 -22.97 -18.36 -6.85
CA VAL A 246 -22.07 -19.31 -6.18
C VAL A 246 -22.41 -20.74 -6.59
N GLY A 247 -21.47 -21.43 -7.25
CA GLY A 247 -21.64 -22.83 -7.68
C GLY A 247 -22.86 -23.07 -8.58
N THR A 248 -23.36 -22.03 -9.24
CA THR A 248 -24.54 -22.03 -10.10
C THR A 248 -24.21 -21.24 -11.38
N PRO A 249 -24.84 -21.54 -12.54
CA PRO A 249 -24.55 -20.82 -13.78
C PRO A 249 -24.84 -19.31 -13.65
N PRO A 250 -23.82 -18.43 -13.81
CA PRO A 250 -24.02 -16.99 -13.67
C PRO A 250 -24.92 -16.41 -14.78
N GLU A 251 -24.89 -17.01 -15.98
CA GLU A 251 -25.67 -16.58 -17.14
C GLU A 251 -27.19 -16.68 -16.92
N GLU A 252 -27.65 -17.63 -16.09
CA GLU A 252 -29.07 -17.74 -15.75
C GLU A 252 -29.52 -16.58 -14.86
N VAL A 253 -28.69 -16.20 -13.88
CA VAL A 253 -28.93 -15.04 -13.01
C VAL A 253 -28.86 -13.74 -13.83
N ALA A 254 -27.84 -13.64 -14.68
CA ALA A 254 -27.63 -12.51 -15.58
C ALA A 254 -28.83 -12.28 -16.50
N SER A 255 -29.28 -13.33 -17.20
CA SER A 255 -30.44 -13.25 -18.09
C SER A 255 -31.75 -12.96 -17.35
N ALA A 256 -31.92 -13.47 -16.13
CA ALA A 256 -33.14 -13.25 -15.36
C ALA A 256 -33.25 -11.82 -14.80
N GLU A 257 -32.11 -11.20 -14.46
CA GLU A 257 -32.05 -9.90 -13.78
C GLU A 257 -31.55 -8.77 -14.68
N GLY A 258 -31.19 -9.05 -15.93
CA GLY A 258 -30.64 -8.05 -16.86
C GLY A 258 -29.24 -7.57 -16.46
N ARG A 259 -28.41 -8.49 -15.95
CA ARG A 259 -27.04 -8.20 -15.49
C ARG A 259 -26.00 -8.71 -16.48
N ARG A 260 -24.77 -8.22 -16.34
CA ARG A 260 -23.57 -8.72 -17.01
C ARG A 260 -22.80 -9.65 -16.08
N VAL A 261 -22.01 -10.57 -16.63
CA VAL A 261 -21.26 -11.55 -15.86
C VAL A 261 -19.80 -11.13 -15.73
N LEU A 262 -19.29 -11.14 -14.49
CA LEU A 262 -17.85 -11.16 -14.22
C LEU A 262 -17.43 -12.60 -13.90
N SER A 263 -16.69 -13.23 -14.81
CA SER A 263 -16.27 -14.64 -14.67
C SER A 263 -14.78 -14.85 -14.35
N ALA A 264 -13.95 -13.83 -14.59
CA ALA A 264 -12.51 -13.88 -14.37
C ALA A 264 -11.92 -12.46 -14.32
N GLY A 265 -10.61 -12.36 -14.06
CA GLY A 265 -9.88 -11.09 -14.02
C GLY A 265 -9.94 -10.41 -12.65
N HIS A 266 -9.30 -9.24 -12.56
CA HIS A 266 -9.31 -8.42 -11.36
C HIS A 266 -10.56 -7.54 -11.30
N ALA A 267 -11.19 -7.51 -10.14
CA ALA A 267 -12.27 -6.59 -9.85
C ALA A 267 -12.36 -6.23 -8.36
N ASP A 268 -13.01 -5.12 -8.04
CA ASP A 268 -13.12 -4.59 -6.70
C ASP A 268 -14.50 -4.02 -6.41
N ILE A 269 -15.03 -4.33 -5.22
CA ILE A 269 -16.14 -3.58 -4.64
C ILE A 269 -15.61 -2.18 -4.27
N THR A 270 -16.02 -1.18 -5.04
CA THR A 270 -15.37 0.14 -5.08
C THR A 270 -16.26 1.22 -4.51
N VAL A 271 -15.78 1.95 -3.50
CA VAL A 271 -16.36 3.22 -3.08
C VAL A 271 -15.81 4.32 -3.96
N ASN A 272 -16.62 4.81 -4.89
CA ASN A 272 -16.21 5.88 -5.79
C ASN A 272 -16.61 7.24 -5.18
N LEU A 273 -15.61 7.99 -4.69
CA LEU A 273 -15.82 9.30 -4.06
C LEU A 273 -16.25 10.37 -5.07
N THR A 274 -15.95 10.18 -6.35
CA THR A 274 -16.32 11.10 -7.42
C THR A 274 -17.79 10.92 -7.82
N THR A 275 -18.22 9.68 -8.07
CA THR A 275 -19.62 9.38 -8.44
C THR A 275 -20.55 9.27 -7.23
N LYS A 276 -19.98 9.16 -6.02
CA LYS A 276 -20.69 9.01 -4.73
C LYS A 276 -21.55 7.74 -4.71
N ARG A 277 -20.94 6.64 -5.11
CA ARG A 277 -21.58 5.32 -5.27
C ARG A 277 -20.67 4.20 -4.76
N VAL A 278 -21.29 3.04 -4.51
CA VAL A 278 -20.58 1.77 -4.39
C VAL A 278 -20.79 1.00 -5.69
N GLU A 279 -19.71 0.86 -6.46
CA GLU A 279 -19.65 0.32 -7.82
C GLU A 279 -18.74 -0.92 -7.87
N LEU A 280 -18.70 -1.59 -9.01
CA LEU A 280 -17.67 -2.57 -9.34
C LEU A 280 -16.64 -1.91 -10.26
N ALA A 281 -15.39 -1.82 -9.82
CA ALA A 281 -14.26 -1.58 -10.72
C ALA A 281 -13.76 -2.92 -11.22
N SER A 282 -13.56 -3.10 -12.53
CA SER A 282 -13.00 -4.34 -13.10
C SER A 282 -12.01 -4.04 -14.21
N ASP A 283 -11.12 -4.98 -14.51
CA ASP A 283 -10.28 -4.94 -15.71
C ASP A 283 -11.12 -4.58 -16.96
N ALA A 284 -10.57 -3.74 -17.84
CA ALA A 284 -11.26 -3.33 -19.06
C ALA A 284 -11.67 -4.54 -19.91
N GLY A 285 -12.95 -4.63 -20.26
CA GLY A 285 -13.51 -5.76 -21.02
C GLY A 285 -13.68 -7.07 -20.25
N ALA A 286 -13.55 -7.06 -18.92
CA ALA A 286 -13.74 -8.27 -18.09
C ALA A 286 -15.22 -8.71 -17.99
N LEU A 287 -16.16 -7.80 -18.19
CA LEU A 287 -17.60 -8.07 -18.11
C LEU A 287 -18.15 -8.60 -19.44
N SER A 288 -19.03 -9.60 -19.37
CA SER A 288 -19.69 -10.16 -20.55
C SER A 288 -20.53 -9.12 -21.32
N GLY A 289 -20.70 -9.37 -22.63
CA GLY A 289 -21.43 -8.48 -23.55
C GLY A 289 -20.55 -7.50 -24.31
N ASP A 290 -21.11 -6.88 -25.35
CA ASP A 290 -20.39 -5.98 -26.27
C ASP A 290 -20.40 -4.50 -25.81
N GLU A 291 -21.12 -4.18 -24.74
CA GLU A 291 -21.14 -2.83 -24.18
C GLU A 291 -19.86 -2.56 -23.37
N ALA A 292 -19.07 -1.60 -23.83
CA ALA A 292 -17.92 -1.12 -23.07
C ALA A 292 -18.40 -0.42 -21.80
N SER A 293 -17.86 -0.79 -20.64
CA SER A 293 -18.08 -0.04 -19.41
C SER A 293 -17.29 1.28 -19.48
N ALA A 294 -17.73 2.29 -18.73
CA ALA A 294 -16.99 3.55 -18.66
C ALA A 294 -15.68 3.34 -17.88
N PRO A 295 -14.56 3.94 -18.29
CA PRO A 295 -13.36 3.99 -17.46
C PRO A 295 -13.71 4.54 -16.06
N CYS A 296 -13.12 3.99 -15.01
CA CYS A 296 -13.28 4.56 -13.68
C CYS A 296 -12.76 6.00 -13.66
N VAL A 297 -13.60 6.95 -13.26
CA VAL A 297 -13.27 8.38 -13.23
C VAL A 297 -12.97 8.81 -11.79
N GLY A 298 -11.76 9.34 -11.56
CA GLY A 298 -11.37 9.98 -10.30
C GLY A 298 -11.02 11.47 -10.50
N ALA A 299 -11.24 12.31 -9.49
CA ALA A 299 -10.92 13.74 -9.53
C ALA A 299 -9.42 14.03 -9.85
N SER A 300 -8.51 13.13 -9.51
CA SER A 300 -7.07 13.22 -9.81
C SER A 300 -6.71 12.91 -11.27
N SER A 301 -7.65 12.41 -12.07
CA SER A 301 -7.43 12.18 -13.52
C SER A 301 -7.20 13.45 -14.33
N ALA A 302 -7.44 14.63 -13.74
CA ALA A 302 -7.02 15.90 -14.34
C ALA A 302 -5.49 16.09 -14.38
N ALA A 303 -4.72 15.30 -13.61
CA ALA A 303 -3.25 15.35 -13.58
C ALA A 303 -2.54 14.04 -13.95
N ALA A 304 -3.25 12.93 -14.15
CA ALA A 304 -2.63 11.66 -14.52
C ALA A 304 -2.52 11.52 -16.05
N ALA A 305 -1.30 11.54 -16.58
CA ALA A 305 -0.99 11.18 -17.97
C ALA A 305 -1.23 9.69 -18.29
N VAL A 306 -1.90 8.94 -17.40
CA VAL A 306 -2.17 7.51 -17.50
C VAL A 306 -3.68 7.30 -17.36
N ALA A 307 -4.32 6.78 -18.40
CA ALA A 307 -5.73 6.39 -18.34
C ALA A 307 -5.90 5.19 -17.38
N SER A 308 -7.00 5.18 -16.62
CA SER A 308 -7.35 4.03 -15.77
C SER A 308 -7.38 2.75 -16.59
N THR A 309 -6.74 1.70 -16.09
CA THR A 309 -6.82 0.34 -16.66
C THR A 309 -8.11 -0.38 -16.27
N MET A 310 -8.94 0.23 -15.41
CA MET A 310 -10.19 -0.33 -14.90
C MET A 310 -11.41 0.43 -15.42
N GLU A 311 -12.50 -0.31 -15.60
CA GLU A 311 -13.82 0.20 -15.93
C GLU A 311 -14.75 0.08 -14.71
N CYS A 312 -15.59 1.09 -14.48
CA CYS A 312 -16.52 1.14 -13.35
C CYS A 312 -17.96 0.89 -13.82
N THR A 313 -18.67 0.02 -13.13
CA THR A 313 -20.06 -0.38 -13.43
C THR A 313 -20.88 -0.40 -12.14
N ASP A 314 -22.15 0.05 -12.17
CA ASP A 314 -23.02 -0.03 -11.00
C ASP A 314 -23.17 -1.51 -10.54
N LEU A 315 -23.11 -1.77 -9.23
CA LEU A 315 -23.17 -3.14 -8.68
C LEU A 315 -24.47 -3.88 -9.02
N ASP A 316 -25.56 -3.15 -9.22
CA ASP A 316 -26.86 -3.73 -9.59
C ASP A 316 -26.92 -4.19 -11.06
N GLN A 317 -25.92 -3.87 -11.88
CA GLN A 317 -25.81 -4.31 -13.28
C GLN A 317 -24.91 -5.53 -13.46
N VAL A 318 -24.28 -6.04 -12.40
CA VAL A 318 -23.30 -7.13 -12.49
C VAL A 318 -23.71 -8.31 -11.62
N VAL A 319 -23.41 -9.52 -12.08
CA VAL A 319 -23.34 -10.73 -11.26
C VAL A 319 -21.90 -11.26 -11.29
N ILE A 320 -21.34 -11.50 -10.10
CA ILE A 320 -19.99 -12.00 -9.91
C ILE A 320 -20.05 -13.52 -9.80
N GLU A 321 -19.30 -14.22 -10.65
CA GLU A 321 -19.24 -15.68 -10.62
C GLU A 321 -18.33 -16.16 -9.47
N VAL A 322 -18.84 -17.10 -8.66
CA VAL A 322 -18.01 -17.92 -7.77
C VAL A 322 -18.12 -19.36 -8.25
N PRO A 323 -17.23 -19.80 -9.17
CA PRO A 323 -17.43 -21.04 -9.90
C PRO A 323 -17.19 -22.27 -9.02
N THR A 324 -17.68 -23.45 -9.43
CA THR A 324 -17.48 -24.70 -8.67
C THR A 324 -16.00 -25.09 -8.50
N ARG A 325 -15.10 -24.62 -9.39
CA ARG A 325 -13.65 -24.79 -9.21
C ARG A 325 -13.07 -24.03 -8.01
N ALA A 326 -13.79 -23.02 -7.52
CA ALA A 326 -13.45 -22.31 -6.29
C ALA A 326 -13.80 -23.12 -5.02
N LEU A 327 -14.40 -24.30 -5.17
CA LEU A 327 -14.75 -25.18 -4.06
C LEU A 327 -13.47 -25.75 -3.42
N THR A 328 -13.32 -25.48 -2.13
CA THR A 328 -12.23 -25.95 -1.28
C THR A 328 -12.78 -26.34 0.10
N THR A 329 -11.91 -26.57 1.08
CA THR A 329 -12.28 -26.86 2.46
C THR A 329 -11.86 -25.74 3.40
N ILE A 330 -12.69 -25.46 4.41
CA ILE A 330 -12.37 -24.47 5.46
C ILE A 330 -11.11 -24.91 6.20
N PRO A 331 -10.13 -24.00 6.44
CA PRO A 331 -8.91 -24.32 7.17
C PRO A 331 -9.17 -24.91 8.57
N GLY A 332 -8.22 -25.72 9.05
CA GLY A 332 -8.33 -26.46 10.31
C GLY A 332 -8.22 -25.58 11.56
N GLU A 333 -7.64 -24.39 11.41
CA GLU A 333 -7.31 -23.49 12.48
C GLU A 333 -8.56 -22.83 13.07
N ALA A 334 -8.57 -22.65 14.40
CA ALA A 334 -9.72 -22.09 15.11
C ALA A 334 -10.07 -20.67 14.66
N SER A 335 -9.10 -19.94 14.08
CA SER A 335 -9.28 -18.59 13.56
C SER A 335 -10.24 -18.51 12.36
N PHE A 336 -10.47 -19.60 11.62
CA PHE A 336 -11.36 -19.63 10.45
C PHE A 336 -12.79 -20.09 10.74
N ARG A 337 -13.14 -20.31 12.02
CA ARG A 337 -14.47 -20.80 12.42
C ARG A 337 -15.62 -19.84 12.13
N PHE A 338 -15.32 -18.56 11.88
CA PHE A 338 -16.33 -17.59 11.42
C PHE A 338 -16.89 -17.91 10.03
N ILE A 339 -16.18 -18.72 9.24
CA ILE A 339 -16.68 -19.22 7.94
C ILE A 339 -17.63 -20.41 8.16
N GLY A 340 -17.25 -21.34 9.03
CA GLY A 340 -17.99 -22.57 9.31
C GLY A 340 -17.12 -23.64 9.97
N GLU A 341 -17.60 -24.89 9.93
CA GLU A 341 -16.90 -26.01 10.55
C GLU A 341 -15.58 -26.34 9.82
N PRO A 342 -14.46 -26.55 10.54
CA PRO A 342 -13.18 -26.92 9.93
C PRO A 342 -13.30 -28.16 9.04
N GLY A 343 -12.72 -28.09 7.84
CA GLY A 343 -12.76 -29.17 6.85
C GLY A 343 -14.09 -29.30 6.08
N ALA A 344 -15.11 -28.51 6.39
CA ALA A 344 -16.33 -28.45 5.57
C ALA A 344 -16.05 -27.79 4.22
N ASN A 345 -16.85 -28.14 3.20
CA ASN A 345 -16.74 -27.55 1.87
C ASN A 345 -17.16 -26.07 1.88
N VAL A 346 -16.44 -25.24 1.14
CA VAL A 346 -16.69 -23.81 0.98
C VAL A 346 -16.30 -23.36 -0.44
N TYR A 347 -17.08 -22.49 -1.06
CA TYR A 347 -16.71 -21.82 -2.29
C TYR A 347 -15.91 -20.58 -1.92
N MET A 348 -14.64 -20.52 -2.32
CA MET A 348 -13.71 -19.48 -1.88
C MET A 348 -13.03 -18.80 -3.07
N LEU A 349 -13.24 -17.50 -3.23
CA LEU A 349 -12.36 -16.66 -4.03
C LEU A 349 -11.19 -16.25 -3.12
N PRO A 350 -9.97 -16.75 -3.35
CA PRO A 350 -8.86 -16.41 -2.49
C PRO A 350 -8.37 -14.99 -2.77
N GLN A 351 -7.86 -14.31 -1.74
CA GLN A 351 -6.97 -13.17 -1.97
C GLN A 351 -5.75 -13.67 -2.76
N ALA A 352 -5.36 -13.00 -3.85
CA ALA A 352 -4.18 -13.45 -4.60
C ALA A 352 -2.86 -12.97 -3.99
N VAL A 353 -2.92 -12.09 -3.00
CA VAL A 353 -1.77 -11.68 -2.19
C VAL A 353 -2.05 -12.03 -0.73
N LEU A 354 -1.18 -12.84 -0.11
CA LEU A 354 -1.24 -13.01 1.34
C LEU A 354 -0.82 -11.73 2.08
N GLY A 355 -1.25 -11.55 3.32
CA GLY A 355 -0.96 -10.35 4.11
C GLY A 355 -1.82 -9.14 3.78
N LYS A 356 -1.86 -8.17 4.71
CA LYS A 356 -2.52 -6.89 4.47
C LYS A 356 -1.70 -6.15 3.40
N HIS A 357 -2.18 -6.18 2.17
CA HIS A 357 -1.58 -5.47 1.05
C HIS A 357 -2.55 -4.41 0.58
N VAL A 358 -2.34 -3.18 1.05
CA VAL A 358 -3.11 -2.02 0.61
C VAL A 358 -2.15 -1.16 -0.20
N HIS A 359 -2.45 -0.96 -1.48
CA HIS A 359 -1.66 -0.10 -2.34
C HIS A 359 -2.57 0.78 -3.21
N GLY A 360 -1.98 1.80 -3.83
CA GLY A 360 -2.64 2.52 -4.91
C GLY A 360 -2.39 1.85 -6.26
N ASP A 361 -2.76 2.52 -7.35
CA ASP A 361 -2.50 2.05 -8.72
C ASP A 361 -1.04 2.27 -9.17
N ILE A 362 -0.21 2.85 -8.32
CA ILE A 362 1.17 3.25 -8.61
C ILE A 362 2.11 2.51 -7.66
N ASP A 363 3.17 1.91 -8.21
CA ASP A 363 4.26 1.37 -7.42
C ASP A 363 4.94 2.51 -6.63
N PRO A 364 5.02 2.43 -5.27
CA PRO A 364 5.59 3.49 -4.46
C PRO A 364 7.13 3.58 -4.44
N HIS A 365 7.85 2.59 -4.99
CA HIS A 365 9.30 2.42 -4.84
C HIS A 365 10.13 3.24 -5.85
N LEU A 366 9.70 4.48 -6.11
CA LEU A 366 10.25 5.33 -7.18
C LEU A 366 11.76 5.58 -7.04
N TRP A 367 12.29 5.61 -5.82
CA TRP A 367 13.68 5.93 -5.53
C TRP A 367 14.69 4.93 -6.12
N HIS A 368 14.24 3.75 -6.53
CA HIS A 368 15.13 2.80 -7.22
C HIS A 368 15.58 3.28 -8.61
N ASP A 369 14.91 4.28 -9.18
CA ASP A 369 15.43 5.08 -10.29
C ASP A 369 16.08 6.36 -9.75
N VAL A 370 17.36 6.58 -10.07
CA VAL A 370 18.10 7.75 -9.58
C VAL A 370 17.52 9.04 -10.16
N HIS A 371 16.96 9.03 -11.36
CA HIS A 371 16.26 10.18 -11.95
C HIS A 371 15.02 10.56 -11.14
N ASN A 372 14.31 9.58 -10.59
CA ASN A 372 13.17 9.82 -9.71
C ASN A 372 13.63 10.38 -8.35
N ALA A 373 14.73 9.87 -7.79
CA ALA A 373 15.31 10.45 -6.58
C ALA A 373 15.76 11.91 -6.80
N GLN A 374 16.24 12.28 -7.98
CA GLN A 374 16.49 13.68 -8.34
C GLN A 374 15.20 14.51 -8.34
N ALA A 375 14.07 13.95 -8.78
CA ALA A 375 12.77 14.61 -8.69
C ALA A 375 12.35 14.82 -7.22
N TYR A 376 12.61 13.83 -6.35
CA TYR A 376 12.38 13.97 -4.90
C TYR A 376 13.20 15.14 -4.33
N VAL A 377 14.46 15.26 -4.70
CA VAL A 377 15.33 16.38 -4.28
C VAL A 377 14.77 17.74 -4.71
N ARG A 378 14.19 17.84 -5.92
CA ARG A 378 13.52 19.07 -6.39
C ARG A 378 12.28 19.42 -5.56
N VAL A 379 11.42 18.43 -5.28
CA VAL A 379 10.24 18.59 -4.42
C VAL A 379 10.62 19.04 -3.02
N ILE A 380 11.62 18.40 -2.42
CA ILE A 380 12.12 18.72 -1.08
C ILE A 380 12.65 20.15 -1.05
N ARG A 381 13.51 20.52 -2.01
CA ARG A 381 14.06 21.88 -2.14
C ARG A 381 12.95 22.92 -2.20
N ASP A 382 11.99 22.75 -3.10
CA ASP A 382 10.94 23.75 -3.31
C ASP A 382 9.97 23.83 -2.11
N SER A 383 9.75 22.71 -1.42
CA SER A 383 8.98 22.67 -0.17
C SER A 383 9.71 23.40 0.96
N LEU A 384 11.02 23.18 1.15
CA LEU A 384 11.82 23.89 2.15
C LEU A 384 11.88 25.40 1.87
N ILE A 385 12.07 25.81 0.61
CA ILE A 385 12.02 27.23 0.21
C ILE A 385 10.68 27.87 0.55
N SER A 386 9.58 27.12 0.38
CA SER A 386 8.24 27.66 0.64
C SER A 386 7.98 27.98 2.12
N VAL A 387 8.67 27.30 3.03
CA VAL A 387 8.51 27.48 4.49
C VAL A 387 9.63 28.32 5.12
N ASP A 388 10.83 28.28 4.55
CA ASP A 388 11.98 29.12 4.93
C ASP A 388 12.56 29.84 3.69
N PRO A 389 11.92 30.95 3.25
CA PRO A 389 12.42 31.73 2.12
C PRO A 389 13.82 32.31 2.35
N ASP A 390 14.20 32.59 3.60
CA ASP A 390 15.54 33.12 3.94
C ASP A 390 16.64 32.08 3.68
N GLY A 391 16.30 30.79 3.66
CA GLY A 391 17.20 29.68 3.32
C GLY A 391 17.32 29.38 1.84
N GLU A 392 16.60 30.08 0.96
CA GLU A 392 16.49 29.72 -0.46
C GLU A 392 17.84 29.52 -1.16
N ALA A 393 18.78 30.45 -0.97
CA ALA A 393 20.10 30.37 -1.59
C ALA A 393 20.85 29.10 -1.15
N THR A 394 20.76 28.74 0.14
CA THR A 394 21.37 27.53 0.70
C THR A 394 20.71 26.27 0.12
N TYR A 395 19.39 26.17 0.15
CA TYR A 395 18.67 25.00 -0.36
C TYR A 395 18.92 24.77 -1.85
N ARG A 396 18.94 25.84 -2.66
CA ARG A 396 19.25 25.73 -4.10
C ARG A 396 20.68 25.27 -4.35
N ALA A 397 21.66 25.83 -3.62
CA ALA A 397 23.07 25.45 -3.79
C ALA A 397 23.31 23.98 -3.38
N ASN A 398 22.78 23.58 -2.23
CA ASN A 398 22.87 22.21 -1.72
C ASN A 398 22.18 21.21 -2.65
N ALA A 399 20.96 21.50 -3.10
CA ALA A 399 20.25 20.68 -4.06
C ALA A 399 21.02 20.54 -5.38
N ALA A 400 21.59 21.62 -5.93
CA ALA A 400 22.39 21.55 -7.15
C ALA A 400 23.64 20.67 -6.99
N ALA A 401 24.34 20.79 -5.86
CA ALA A 401 25.50 19.96 -5.55
C ALA A 401 25.12 18.49 -5.37
N TYR A 402 23.98 18.20 -4.75
CA TYR A 402 23.52 16.83 -4.58
C TYR A 402 22.99 16.21 -5.88
N LEU A 403 22.25 16.97 -6.69
CA LEU A 403 21.80 16.54 -8.02
C LEU A 403 22.99 16.15 -8.91
N THR A 404 24.10 16.89 -8.85
CA THR A 404 25.34 16.53 -9.58
C THR A 404 25.89 15.18 -9.11
N ARG A 405 25.89 14.91 -7.80
CA ARG A 405 26.29 13.59 -7.26
C ARG A 405 25.33 12.48 -7.67
N LEU A 406 24.04 12.78 -7.79
CA LEU A 406 23.05 11.82 -8.28
C LEU A 406 23.22 11.54 -9.79
N ASP A 407 23.59 12.53 -10.61
CA ASP A 407 23.95 12.28 -12.02
C ASP A 407 25.17 11.35 -12.14
N GLU A 408 26.18 11.55 -11.30
CA GLU A 408 27.37 10.67 -11.25
C GLU A 408 27.00 9.26 -10.77
N LEU A 409 26.13 9.15 -9.78
CA LEU A 409 25.60 7.88 -9.27
C LEU A 409 24.83 7.13 -10.37
N ASP A 410 23.91 7.80 -11.08
CA ASP A 410 23.12 7.18 -12.15
C ASP A 410 24.03 6.57 -13.22
N ALA A 411 25.00 7.35 -13.71
CA ALA A 411 25.97 6.87 -14.70
C ALA A 411 26.78 5.67 -14.19
N THR A 412 27.12 5.67 -12.90
CA THR A 412 27.85 4.60 -12.24
C THR A 412 27.01 3.33 -12.12
N VAL A 413 25.76 3.45 -11.68
CA VAL A 413 24.80 2.33 -11.57
C VAL A 413 24.51 1.74 -12.95
N ALA A 414 24.20 2.60 -13.93
CA ALA A 414 23.90 2.21 -15.30
C ALA A 414 25.06 1.46 -15.95
N SER A 415 26.28 1.98 -15.86
CA SER A 415 27.46 1.32 -16.45
C SER A 415 27.81 -0.01 -15.76
N THR A 416 27.61 -0.09 -14.44
CA THR A 416 27.84 -1.31 -13.65
C THR A 416 26.83 -2.39 -14.02
N ILE A 417 25.53 -2.06 -14.08
CA ILE A 417 24.48 -3.03 -14.47
C ILE A 417 24.62 -3.41 -15.95
N ALA A 418 24.97 -2.48 -16.84
CA ALA A 418 25.20 -2.76 -18.26
C ALA A 418 26.35 -3.75 -18.50
N SER A 419 27.26 -3.94 -17.53
CA SER A 419 28.33 -4.94 -17.62
C SER A 419 27.82 -6.39 -17.47
N ILE A 420 26.62 -6.58 -16.94
CA ILE A 420 25.98 -7.89 -16.77
C ILE A 420 25.50 -8.37 -18.16
N PRO A 421 25.75 -9.64 -18.54
CA PRO A 421 25.20 -10.24 -19.76
C PRO A 421 23.68 -10.11 -19.80
N GLU A 422 23.13 -9.71 -20.94
CA GLU A 422 21.69 -9.39 -21.09
C GLU A 422 20.78 -10.55 -20.66
N GLU A 423 21.16 -11.78 -21.03
CA GLU A 423 20.44 -13.00 -20.67
C GLU A 423 20.41 -13.31 -19.16
N ARG A 424 21.29 -12.67 -18.37
CA ARG A 424 21.41 -12.84 -16.91
C ARG A 424 20.79 -11.69 -16.12
N ARG A 425 20.22 -10.68 -16.76
CA ARG A 425 19.61 -9.49 -16.12
C ARG A 425 18.23 -9.78 -15.52
N LYS A 426 18.08 -10.92 -14.85
CA LYS A 426 16.84 -11.38 -14.23
C LYS A 426 16.91 -11.19 -12.72
N LEU A 427 15.92 -10.52 -12.15
CA LEU A 427 15.76 -10.34 -10.71
C LEU A 427 14.76 -11.35 -10.15
N VAL A 428 15.17 -12.07 -9.11
CA VAL A 428 14.26 -12.83 -8.25
C VAL A 428 14.43 -12.29 -6.83
N THR A 429 13.41 -11.62 -6.30
CA THR A 429 13.50 -10.79 -5.08
C THR A 429 12.57 -11.28 -3.98
N THR A 430 12.67 -10.69 -2.79
CA THR A 430 11.72 -10.94 -1.69
C THR A 430 10.36 -10.32 -1.94
N ASN A 431 10.34 -9.05 -2.36
CA ASN A 431 9.16 -8.24 -2.61
C ASN A 431 9.11 -7.67 -4.03
N ASP A 432 7.94 -7.15 -4.41
CA ASP A 432 7.69 -6.50 -5.69
C ASP A 432 8.03 -5.00 -5.64
N ALA A 433 9.27 -4.68 -5.25
CA ALA A 433 9.73 -3.30 -5.02
C ALA A 433 10.67 -2.76 -6.11
N TYR A 434 11.09 -3.61 -7.06
CA TYR A 434 12.25 -3.31 -7.92
C TYR A 434 11.88 -2.98 -9.36
N ALA A 435 10.61 -2.70 -9.66
CA ALA A 435 10.17 -2.39 -11.02
C ALA A 435 10.87 -1.13 -11.58
N TYR A 436 11.02 -0.07 -10.77
CA TYR A 436 11.75 1.13 -11.16
C TYR A 436 13.24 0.85 -11.42
N LEU A 437 13.88 0.03 -10.59
CA LEU A 437 15.27 -0.40 -10.81
C LEU A 437 15.40 -1.13 -12.15
N ALA A 438 14.49 -2.05 -12.40
CA ALA A 438 14.50 -2.87 -13.60
C ALA A 438 14.26 -2.04 -14.87
N ASN A 439 13.28 -1.14 -14.82
CA ASN A 439 12.96 -0.23 -15.91
C ASN A 439 14.11 0.73 -16.22
N ALA A 440 14.72 1.35 -15.20
CA ALA A 440 15.78 2.34 -15.38
C ALA A 440 17.07 1.73 -15.95
N TYR A 441 17.44 0.52 -15.52
CA TYR A 441 18.75 -0.07 -15.83
C TYR A 441 18.70 -1.33 -16.70
N GLY A 442 17.55 -1.65 -17.29
CA GLY A 442 17.40 -2.74 -18.26
C GLY A 442 17.52 -4.13 -17.64
N LEU A 443 16.91 -4.33 -16.47
CA LEU A 443 16.70 -5.65 -15.85
C LEU A 443 15.27 -6.14 -16.10
N THR A 444 15.01 -7.41 -15.81
CA THR A 444 13.68 -8.01 -15.86
C THR A 444 13.37 -8.62 -14.51
N VAL A 445 12.24 -8.26 -13.90
CA VAL A 445 11.74 -8.94 -12.70
C VAL A 445 11.16 -10.28 -13.14
N ALA A 446 11.86 -11.37 -12.82
CA ALA A 446 11.46 -12.73 -13.19
C ALA A 446 10.51 -13.35 -12.14
N GLY A 447 10.52 -12.83 -10.91
CA GLY A 447 9.57 -13.18 -9.87
C GLY A 447 9.95 -12.59 -8.51
N PHE A 448 9.03 -12.68 -7.56
CA PHE A 448 9.24 -12.33 -6.16
C PHE A 448 8.55 -13.35 -5.25
N VAL A 449 8.86 -13.33 -3.95
CA VAL A 449 8.33 -14.31 -2.98
C VAL A 449 6.98 -13.92 -2.43
N ALA A 450 6.83 -12.67 -2.02
CA ALA A 450 5.59 -12.09 -1.53
C ALA A 450 5.52 -10.63 -2.00
N PRO A 451 4.37 -9.96 -2.07
CA PRO A 451 4.33 -8.57 -2.56
C PRO A 451 5.05 -7.55 -1.68
N ASN A 452 5.11 -7.78 -0.36
CA ASN A 452 5.96 -7.01 0.54
C ASN A 452 6.64 -7.90 1.61
N PRO A 453 7.72 -7.44 2.27
CA PRO A 453 8.52 -8.23 3.19
C PRO A 453 7.81 -8.64 4.47
N SER A 454 6.83 -7.83 4.86
CA SER A 454 6.01 -8.07 6.04
C SER A 454 4.98 -9.17 5.82
N VAL A 455 4.82 -9.69 4.59
CA VAL A 455 3.92 -10.79 4.22
C VAL A 455 4.64 -12.14 4.19
N GLU A 456 4.03 -13.15 4.80
CA GLU A 456 4.47 -14.54 4.62
C GLU A 456 3.89 -15.12 3.30
N PRO A 457 4.70 -15.76 2.45
CA PRO A 457 4.25 -16.33 1.19
C PRO A 457 3.33 -17.54 1.36
N SER A 458 2.39 -17.70 0.42
CA SER A 458 1.47 -18.85 0.40
C SER A 458 2.18 -20.15 0.00
N ILE A 459 1.48 -21.28 0.13
CA ILE A 459 1.97 -22.56 -0.42
C ILE A 459 2.12 -22.45 -1.94
N ALA A 460 1.19 -21.79 -2.63
CA ALA A 460 1.25 -21.60 -4.08
C ALA A 460 2.46 -20.72 -4.47
N ASP A 461 2.72 -19.64 -3.73
CA ASP A 461 3.87 -18.76 -3.96
C ASP A 461 5.18 -19.49 -3.74
N ARG A 462 5.27 -20.33 -2.68
CA ARG A 462 6.43 -21.18 -2.45
C ARG A 462 6.66 -22.19 -3.58
N ILE A 463 5.59 -22.77 -4.14
CA ILE A 463 5.68 -23.68 -5.29
C ILE A 463 6.13 -22.92 -6.54
N LYS A 464 5.54 -21.75 -6.82
CA LYS A 464 5.93 -20.88 -7.96
C LYS A 464 7.38 -20.44 -7.83
N LEU A 465 7.80 -20.05 -6.63
CA LEU A 465 9.19 -19.72 -6.32
C LEU A 465 10.09 -20.93 -6.55
N GLN A 466 9.77 -22.10 -6.01
CA GLN A 466 10.59 -23.30 -6.20
C GLN A 466 10.71 -23.68 -7.69
N ALA A 467 9.62 -23.56 -8.47
CA ALA A 467 9.65 -23.77 -9.91
C ALA A 467 10.54 -22.74 -10.62
N THR A 468 10.46 -21.47 -10.22
CA THR A 468 11.30 -20.38 -10.75
C THR A 468 12.78 -20.61 -10.43
N LEU A 469 13.11 -21.03 -9.21
CA LEU A 469 14.48 -21.32 -8.78
C LEU A 469 15.05 -22.60 -9.38
N SER A 470 14.18 -23.51 -9.84
CA SER A 470 14.60 -24.71 -10.57
C SER A 470 14.95 -24.42 -12.03
N ASP A 471 14.64 -23.22 -12.55
CA ASP A 471 15.10 -22.78 -13.86
C ASP A 471 16.60 -22.46 -13.81
N SER A 472 17.38 -23.28 -14.54
CA SER A 472 18.83 -23.12 -14.72
C SER A 472 19.29 -21.74 -15.26
N SER A 473 18.37 -20.89 -15.71
CA SER A 473 18.65 -19.53 -16.16
C SER A 473 18.70 -18.47 -15.04
N ILE A 474 18.41 -18.84 -13.79
CA ILE A 474 18.46 -17.94 -12.63
C ILE A 474 19.78 -18.13 -11.85
N PRO A 475 20.76 -17.21 -11.98
CA PRO A 475 22.07 -17.38 -11.34
C PRO A 475 22.07 -17.04 -9.84
N ALA A 476 21.19 -16.15 -9.39
CA ALA A 476 21.11 -15.70 -8.01
C ALA A 476 19.71 -15.20 -7.66
N VAL A 477 19.40 -15.20 -6.36
CA VAL A 477 18.26 -14.50 -5.75
C VAL A 477 18.74 -13.34 -4.90
N PHE A 478 17.88 -12.36 -4.72
CA PHE A 478 18.19 -11.13 -3.99
C PHE A 478 17.32 -11.01 -2.73
N LEU A 479 17.99 -10.80 -1.61
CA LEU A 479 17.38 -10.75 -0.28
C LEU A 479 17.79 -9.44 0.40
N GLU A 480 16.80 -8.74 0.95
CA GLU A 480 17.10 -7.51 1.68
C GLU A 480 17.87 -7.79 2.99
N PRO A 481 18.89 -6.97 3.32
CA PRO A 481 19.73 -7.21 4.50
C PRO A 481 18.98 -7.26 5.84
N ASN A 482 17.95 -6.45 6.01
CA ASN A 482 17.05 -6.48 7.18
C ASN A 482 16.33 -7.83 7.31
N LEU A 483 15.97 -8.47 6.19
CA LEU A 483 15.29 -9.76 6.13
C LEU A 483 16.26 -10.95 6.21
N ALA A 484 17.55 -10.74 5.92
CA ALA A 484 18.56 -11.80 5.99
C ALA A 484 18.67 -12.44 7.39
N ARG A 485 18.27 -11.73 8.44
CA ARG A 485 18.27 -12.23 9.83
C ARG A 485 17.00 -13.00 10.21
N THR A 486 15.94 -12.95 9.41
CA THR A 486 14.68 -13.65 9.66
C THR A 486 14.71 -15.08 9.09
N ARG A 487 13.67 -15.88 9.35
CA ARG A 487 13.48 -17.19 8.69
C ARG A 487 12.89 -16.97 7.30
N SER A 488 13.72 -16.51 6.37
CA SER A 488 13.31 -16.28 4.99
C SER A 488 13.02 -17.58 4.23
N THR A 489 11.82 -17.71 3.69
CA THR A 489 11.41 -18.76 2.75
C THR A 489 12.22 -18.73 1.47
N LEU A 490 12.56 -17.53 0.96
CA LEU A 490 13.48 -17.35 -0.17
C LEU A 490 14.84 -17.99 0.11
N ARG A 491 15.42 -17.72 1.29
CA ARG A 491 16.71 -18.29 1.68
C ARG A 491 16.67 -19.81 1.68
N THR A 492 15.64 -20.40 2.30
CA THR A 492 15.50 -21.87 2.34
C THR A 492 15.35 -22.44 0.94
N ALA A 493 14.45 -21.89 0.11
CA ALA A 493 14.21 -22.35 -1.25
C ALA A 493 15.44 -22.21 -2.16
N ALA A 494 16.17 -21.09 -2.07
CA ALA A 494 17.40 -20.88 -2.82
C ALA A 494 18.53 -21.81 -2.37
N THR A 495 18.67 -22.05 -1.06
CA THR A 495 19.66 -23.01 -0.53
C THR A 495 19.35 -24.43 -1.03
N ASP A 496 18.09 -24.84 -1.02
CA ASP A 496 17.66 -26.16 -1.50
C ASP A 496 17.86 -26.31 -3.03
N ALA A 497 17.67 -25.23 -3.79
CA ALA A 497 17.90 -25.19 -5.23
C ALA A 497 19.37 -25.01 -5.64
N GLY A 498 20.27 -24.71 -4.68
CA GLY A 498 21.67 -24.41 -4.96
C GLY A 498 21.90 -23.08 -5.69
N VAL A 499 20.99 -22.12 -5.51
CA VAL A 499 21.04 -20.77 -6.11
C VAL A 499 21.70 -19.80 -5.12
N ASP A 500 22.60 -18.95 -5.60
CA ASP A 500 23.30 -17.97 -4.77
C ASP A 500 22.33 -16.92 -4.19
N ILE A 501 22.58 -16.47 -2.96
CA ILE A 501 21.79 -15.44 -2.29
C ILE A 501 22.63 -14.18 -2.13
N CYS A 502 22.14 -13.07 -2.67
CA CYS A 502 22.86 -11.81 -2.69
C CYS A 502 22.07 -10.69 -2.01
N PRO A 503 22.74 -9.77 -1.30
CA PRO A 503 22.06 -8.65 -0.67
C PRO A 503 21.56 -7.66 -1.73
N LEU A 504 20.36 -7.14 -1.56
CA LEU A 504 19.81 -6.04 -2.36
C LEU A 504 18.94 -5.20 -1.44
N TYR A 505 19.26 -3.93 -1.24
CA TYR A 505 18.48 -3.02 -0.41
C TYR A 505 17.21 -2.56 -1.14
N GLY A 506 16.07 -2.63 -0.45
CA GLY A 506 14.78 -2.08 -0.90
C GLY A 506 14.43 -0.79 -0.14
N ASP A 507 13.75 -0.94 1.00
CA ASP A 507 12.98 0.15 1.63
C ASP A 507 13.71 0.87 2.77
N THR A 508 14.88 0.38 3.16
CA THR A 508 15.54 0.81 4.40
C THR A 508 17.04 0.92 4.25
N LEU A 509 17.63 1.88 4.98
CA LEU A 509 19.08 2.07 5.10
C LEU A 509 19.60 1.36 6.35
N ASP A 510 20.91 1.17 6.44
CA ASP A 510 21.58 0.65 7.64
C ASP A 510 23.03 1.15 7.76
N ASP A 511 23.80 0.61 8.70
CA ASP A 511 25.19 1.03 8.92
C ASP A 511 26.14 0.64 7.77
N GLN A 512 25.75 -0.26 6.87
CA GLN A 512 26.54 -0.67 5.70
C GLN A 512 26.17 0.13 4.44
N ALA A 513 24.94 0.64 4.38
CA ALA A 513 24.48 1.60 3.37
C ALA A 513 23.76 2.77 4.07
N PRO A 514 24.51 3.70 4.70
CA PRO A 514 23.93 4.74 5.55
C PRO A 514 23.29 5.90 4.78
N THR A 515 23.56 6.01 3.47
CA THR A 515 22.98 7.03 2.59
C THR A 515 22.29 6.39 1.38
N TYR A 516 21.44 7.15 0.71
CA TYR A 516 20.81 6.72 -0.54
C TYR A 516 21.84 6.39 -1.63
N ILE A 517 22.94 7.17 -1.71
CA ILE A 517 24.03 6.91 -2.65
C ILE A 517 24.68 5.55 -2.33
N ASP A 518 25.05 5.32 -1.07
CA ASP A 518 25.68 4.06 -0.65
C ASP A 518 24.79 2.84 -0.95
N MET A 519 23.47 2.99 -0.75
CA MET A 519 22.47 1.97 -1.06
C MET A 519 22.45 1.61 -2.54
N MET A 520 22.36 2.62 -3.42
CA MET A 520 22.30 2.39 -4.86
C MET A 520 23.61 1.82 -5.42
N GLU A 521 24.76 2.31 -4.93
CA GLU A 521 26.05 1.72 -5.29
C GLU A 521 26.19 0.28 -4.80
N HIS A 522 25.75 -0.02 -3.57
CA HIS A 522 25.76 -1.38 -3.04
C HIS A 522 24.92 -2.30 -3.93
N ASN A 523 23.71 -1.87 -4.28
CA ASN A 523 22.80 -2.63 -5.13
C ASN A 523 23.44 -2.92 -6.50
N ALA A 524 24.01 -1.90 -7.15
CA ALA A 524 24.70 -2.07 -8.43
C ALA A 524 25.87 -3.07 -8.34
N ARG A 525 26.71 -2.96 -7.31
CA ARG A 525 27.83 -3.90 -7.07
C ARG A 525 27.35 -5.32 -6.80
N SER A 526 26.29 -5.48 -5.99
CA SER A 526 25.73 -6.78 -5.66
C SER A 526 25.14 -7.47 -6.88
N LEU A 527 24.36 -6.73 -7.67
CA LEU A 527 23.81 -7.20 -8.95
C LEU A 527 24.91 -7.61 -9.92
N ALA A 528 25.94 -6.77 -10.11
CA ALA A 528 27.04 -7.10 -11.01
C ALA A 528 27.79 -8.36 -10.56
N ARG A 529 28.16 -8.45 -9.28
CA ARG A 529 28.85 -9.64 -8.75
C ARG A 529 28.03 -10.92 -8.95
N CYS A 530 26.74 -10.88 -8.66
CA CYS A 530 25.91 -12.08 -8.61
C CYS A 530 25.33 -12.50 -9.96
N LEU A 531 25.18 -11.56 -10.89
CA LEU A 531 24.69 -11.84 -12.25
C LEU A 531 25.82 -11.98 -13.28
N GLY A 532 27.08 -11.85 -12.86
CA GLY A 532 28.26 -12.07 -13.69
C GLY A 532 28.68 -10.84 -14.52
N GLY A 533 28.40 -9.64 -14.03
CA GLY A 533 28.97 -8.38 -14.49
C GLY A 533 30.38 -8.13 -13.94
N LYS A 534 30.91 -6.94 -14.20
CA LYS A 534 32.19 -6.46 -13.70
C LYS A 534 31.97 -5.74 -12.37
N GLU A 535 32.73 -6.10 -11.35
CA GLU A 535 32.76 -5.34 -10.10
C GLU A 535 33.35 -3.95 -10.35
N MET A 536 32.78 -2.94 -9.67
CA MET A 536 33.38 -1.61 -9.63
C MET A 536 34.75 -1.67 -8.93
N PRO A 537 35.75 -0.90 -9.38
CA PRO A 537 37.03 -0.78 -8.70
C PRO A 537 36.92 -0.19 -7.29
#